data_AF-A1SI24-F1
#
_entry.id   AF-A1SI24-F1
#
_cell.length_a   1.000
_cell.length_b   1.000
_cell.length_c   1.000
_cell.angle_alpha   90.00
_cell.angle_beta   90.00
_cell.angle_gamma   90.00
#
_symmetry.space_group_name_H-M   'P 1'
#
loop_
_entity.id
_entity.type
_entity.pdbx_description
1 polymer ?
#
loop_
_entity_poly.entity_id
_entity_poly.type
_entity_poly.pdbx_seq_one_letter_code
_entity_poly.pdbx_strand_id
1 'polypeptide(L)'
;MAAVPTSADSRTFVLGVGAQKAGTSWLHDHLASSPQCDPGFLKEYHVWDGLDLEAMAHFRERLMKRSQRAAARLARGREADPENLRLASFYADPEAYFDYFELLLSRPGIRATTDITPSYAMLSVERLAAIRDGFGRRGIRVAPVFLMREPAERIWSAVRMYKKRRPERHDRTPEERVLEVYAEPWFELRTRYELTMGALEAVFGRDGVHYVLYERLFEEPTVQELAAFVGIDPAPADTDRRVNASPKTDVLRLPDDAARRIAEHYRATYEAVAARLGHDVVATAWPDLRWLES
;
A
#
# COMPACT_ATOMS: atom_id res chain seq x y z
N MET A 1 17.69 -5.44 -15.94
CA MET A 1 18.48 -4.18 -15.97
C MET A 1 18.88 -3.88 -14.54
N ALA A 2 20.14 -3.47 -14.31
CA ALA A 2 20.68 -3.22 -12.98
C ALA A 2 19.93 -2.08 -12.27
N ALA A 3 19.76 -2.20 -10.96
CA ALA A 3 19.19 -1.16 -10.10
C ALA A 3 19.98 0.15 -10.29
N VAL A 4 19.27 1.25 -10.53
CA VAL A 4 19.86 2.59 -10.56
C VAL A 4 20.36 2.90 -9.14
N PRO A 5 21.66 3.21 -8.95
CA PRO A 5 22.19 3.44 -7.61
C PRO A 5 21.51 4.63 -6.95
N THR A 6 21.24 4.51 -5.65
CA THR A 6 20.76 5.58 -4.77
C THR A 6 21.85 6.63 -4.60
N SER A 7 21.86 7.65 -5.48
CA SER A 7 22.61 8.88 -5.23
C SER A 7 21.77 9.86 -4.42
N ALA A 8 22.42 10.74 -3.65
CA ALA A 8 21.74 11.83 -2.93
C ALA A 8 20.89 12.71 -3.88
N ASP A 9 21.26 12.79 -5.15
CA ASP A 9 20.58 13.57 -6.20
C ASP A 9 19.49 12.80 -6.98
N SER A 10 19.18 11.54 -6.62
CA SER A 10 18.20 10.74 -7.36
C SER A 10 16.76 11.14 -7.01
N ARG A 11 15.99 11.57 -8.01
CA ARG A 11 14.53 11.80 -7.90
C ARG A 11 13.80 10.47 -7.77
N THR A 12 13.04 10.29 -6.70
CA THR A 12 12.37 9.03 -6.36
C THR A 12 10.86 9.16 -6.38
N PHE A 13 10.20 8.25 -7.07
CA PHE A 13 8.76 8.01 -6.96
C PHE A 13 8.50 6.78 -6.09
N VAL A 14 7.90 6.98 -4.92
CA VAL A 14 7.54 5.89 -4.00
C VAL A 14 6.19 5.30 -4.41
N LEU A 15 6.22 4.06 -4.89
CA LEU A 15 5.04 3.28 -5.24
C LEU A 15 4.62 2.43 -4.03
N GLY A 16 3.69 2.93 -3.22
CA GLY A 16 3.18 2.19 -2.06
C GLY A 16 2.09 1.20 -2.49
N VAL A 17 2.43 -0.09 -2.56
CA VAL A 17 1.53 -1.07 -3.21
C VAL A 17 0.56 -1.75 -2.27
N GLY A 18 0.80 -1.77 -0.96
CA GLY A 18 -0.05 -2.52 -0.05
C GLY A 18 0.61 -2.79 1.28
N ALA A 19 0.02 -3.68 2.08
CA ALA A 19 -1.29 -4.28 1.93
C ALA A 19 -2.33 -3.41 2.65
N GLN A 20 -3.59 -3.53 2.25
CA GLN A 20 -4.66 -2.91 3.01
C GLN A 20 -4.61 -3.42 4.46
N LYS A 21 -4.62 -2.48 5.42
CA LYS A 21 -4.50 -2.72 6.87
C LYS A 21 -3.10 -3.08 7.38
N ALA A 22 -2.06 -2.83 6.59
CA ALA A 22 -0.65 -3.02 6.97
C ALA A 22 0.10 -1.71 7.29
N GLY A 23 -0.60 -0.61 7.59
CA GLY A 23 0.06 0.65 8.02
C GLY A 23 0.37 1.65 6.91
N THR A 24 -0.21 1.51 5.72
CA THR A 24 0.05 2.41 4.58
C THR A 24 -0.30 3.88 4.84
N SER A 25 -1.28 4.17 5.70
CA SER A 25 -1.54 5.55 6.15
C SER A 25 -0.41 6.13 6.97
N TRP A 26 0.23 5.33 7.83
CA TRP A 26 1.39 5.79 8.60
C TRP A 26 2.57 6.05 7.67
N LEU A 27 2.82 5.15 6.71
CA LEU A 27 3.87 5.33 5.70
C LEU A 27 3.70 6.66 4.94
N HIS A 28 2.47 6.94 4.50
CA HIS A 28 2.15 8.21 3.85
C HIS A 28 2.43 9.41 4.75
N ASP A 29 1.89 9.42 5.97
CA ASP A 29 2.05 10.54 6.90
C ASP A 29 3.52 10.76 7.28
N HIS A 30 4.28 9.68 7.44
CA HIS A 30 5.71 9.72 7.72
C HIS A 30 6.48 10.35 6.56
N LEU A 31 6.28 9.88 5.32
CA LEU A 31 6.91 10.47 4.14
C LEU A 31 6.50 11.93 3.97
N ALA A 32 5.21 12.25 4.09
CA ALA A 32 4.67 13.61 3.98
C ALA A 32 5.21 14.58 5.04
N SER A 33 5.74 14.07 6.17
CA SER A 33 6.35 14.90 7.20
C SER A 33 7.77 15.36 6.84
N SER A 34 8.43 14.70 5.88
CA SER A 34 9.76 15.08 5.44
C SER A 34 9.72 16.31 4.54
N PRO A 35 10.56 17.34 4.79
CA PRO A 35 10.66 18.50 3.90
C PRO A 35 11.22 18.14 2.50
N GLN A 36 11.75 16.92 2.32
CA GLN A 36 12.25 16.41 1.05
C GLN A 36 11.22 15.59 0.27
N CYS A 37 9.99 15.45 0.77
CA CYS A 37 8.93 14.70 0.12
C CYS A 37 7.70 15.57 -0.13
N ASP A 38 7.23 15.60 -1.38
CA ASP A 38 5.93 16.17 -1.74
C ASP A 38 4.98 15.01 -2.04
N PRO A 39 4.02 14.67 -1.16
CA PRO A 39 3.14 13.51 -1.35
C PRO A 39 2.07 13.74 -2.42
N GLY A 40 2.00 14.95 -2.99
CA GLY A 40 0.94 15.34 -3.90
C GLY A 40 -0.36 15.70 -3.20
N PHE A 41 -1.47 15.65 -3.95
CA PHE A 41 -2.78 16.10 -3.48
C PHE A 41 -3.66 14.99 -2.89
N LEU A 42 -3.27 13.71 -3.02
CA LEU A 42 -3.99 12.58 -2.45
C LEU A 42 -3.01 11.56 -1.87
N LYS A 43 -3.48 10.77 -0.90
CA LYS A 43 -2.77 9.55 -0.49
C LYS A 43 -2.97 8.41 -1.51
N GLU A 44 -4.24 8.09 -1.75
CA GLU A 44 -4.68 6.95 -2.58
C GLU A 44 -5.26 7.50 -3.89
N TYR A 45 -4.49 7.43 -4.98
CA TYR A 45 -4.91 7.93 -6.29
C TYR A 45 -5.83 6.94 -7.01
N HIS A 46 -5.67 5.64 -6.79
CA HIS A 46 -6.46 4.59 -7.44
C HIS A 46 -6.47 4.65 -8.97
N VAL A 47 -5.38 5.09 -9.62
CA VAL A 47 -5.37 5.25 -11.09
C VAL A 47 -5.28 3.88 -11.76
N TRP A 48 -4.21 3.14 -11.46
CA TRP A 48 -3.90 1.91 -12.18
C TRP A 48 -4.84 0.76 -11.85
N ASP A 49 -5.19 0.59 -10.57
CA ASP A 49 -6.12 -0.45 -10.15
C ASP A 49 -7.54 -0.17 -10.65
N GLY A 50 -7.99 1.09 -10.65
CA GLY A 50 -9.28 1.47 -11.21
C GLY A 50 -9.36 1.34 -12.74
N LEU A 51 -8.22 1.30 -13.43
CA LEU A 51 -8.14 1.02 -14.87
C LEU A 51 -8.10 -0.48 -15.17
N ASP A 52 -7.31 -1.25 -14.40
CA ASP A 52 -6.96 -2.62 -14.75
C ASP A 52 -7.80 -3.68 -14.01
N LEU A 53 -8.24 -3.39 -12.79
CA LEU A 53 -8.86 -4.37 -11.92
C LEU A 53 -10.36 -4.13 -11.84
N GLU A 54 -11.15 -5.08 -12.36
CA GLU A 54 -12.62 -5.02 -12.31
C GLU A 54 -13.13 -4.84 -10.86
N ALA A 55 -12.49 -5.54 -9.92
CA ALA A 55 -12.81 -5.44 -8.50
C ALA A 55 -12.56 -4.03 -7.89
N MET A 56 -11.82 -3.15 -8.58
CA MET A 56 -11.57 -1.76 -8.21
C MET A 56 -12.25 -0.74 -9.15
N ALA A 57 -13.02 -1.17 -10.16
CA ALA A 57 -13.67 -0.28 -11.13
C ALA A 57 -14.58 0.77 -10.48
N HIS A 58 -15.13 0.46 -9.30
CA HIS A 58 -15.96 1.38 -8.52
C HIS A 58 -15.25 2.70 -8.12
N PHE A 59 -13.91 2.72 -8.02
CA PHE A 59 -13.15 3.96 -7.79
C PHE A 59 -13.27 4.91 -8.99
N ARG A 60 -13.03 4.38 -10.20
CA ARG A 60 -13.22 5.09 -11.47
C ARG A 60 -14.64 5.59 -11.62
N GLU A 61 -15.65 4.74 -11.40
CA GLU A 61 -17.06 5.12 -11.55
C GLU A 61 -17.46 6.26 -10.61
N ARG A 62 -17.03 6.20 -9.34
CA ARG A 62 -17.30 7.25 -8.36
C ARG A 62 -16.58 8.54 -8.73
N LEU A 63 -15.36 8.47 -9.24
CA LEU A 63 -14.62 9.62 -9.75
C LEU A 63 -15.32 10.26 -10.95
N MET A 64 -15.78 9.48 -11.93
CA MET A 64 -16.49 10.01 -13.10
C MET A 64 -17.76 10.76 -12.70
N LYS A 65 -18.56 10.21 -11.77
CA LYS A 65 -19.74 10.89 -11.22
C LYS A 65 -19.38 12.22 -10.52
N ARG A 66 -18.29 12.25 -9.75
CA ARG A 66 -17.81 13.49 -9.10
C ARG A 66 -17.31 14.51 -10.13
N SER A 67 -16.60 14.06 -11.15
CA SER A 67 -16.01 14.90 -12.20
C SER A 67 -17.07 15.52 -13.10
N GLN A 68 -18.13 14.78 -13.45
CA GLN A 68 -19.30 15.32 -14.14
C GLN A 68 -19.98 16.43 -13.35
N ARG A 69 -20.13 16.26 -12.02
CA ARG A 69 -20.67 17.30 -11.15
C ARG A 69 -19.75 18.52 -11.08
N ALA A 70 -18.44 18.33 -11.01
CA ALA A 70 -17.44 19.39 -11.03
C ALA A 70 -17.51 20.19 -12.35
N ALA A 71 -17.50 19.51 -13.49
CA ALA A 71 -17.63 20.14 -14.81
C ALA A 71 -18.95 20.92 -14.96
N ALA A 72 -20.07 20.35 -14.50
CA ALA A 72 -21.37 21.03 -14.53
C ALA A 72 -21.43 22.27 -13.61
N ARG A 73 -20.58 22.37 -12.58
CA ARG A 73 -20.45 23.59 -11.77
C ARG A 73 -19.66 24.66 -12.51
N LEU A 74 -18.53 24.29 -13.11
CA LEU A 74 -17.72 25.20 -13.93
C LEU A 74 -18.51 25.79 -15.10
N ALA A 75 -19.30 24.97 -15.80
CA ALA A 75 -20.16 25.42 -16.89
C ALA A 75 -21.22 26.47 -16.45
N ARG A 76 -21.52 26.54 -15.15
CA ARG A 76 -22.41 27.54 -14.54
C ARG A 76 -21.64 28.70 -13.89
N GLY A 77 -20.35 28.86 -14.18
CA GLY A 77 -19.49 29.88 -13.60
C GLY A 77 -19.26 29.71 -12.09
N ARG A 78 -19.40 28.48 -11.56
CA ARG A 78 -19.20 28.18 -10.14
C ARG A 78 -17.91 27.40 -9.93
N GLU A 79 -17.22 27.69 -8.84
CA GLU A 79 -16.05 26.92 -8.40
C GLU A 79 -16.37 25.42 -8.28
N ALA A 80 -15.39 24.60 -8.66
CA ALA A 80 -15.45 23.15 -8.59
C ALA A 80 -14.19 22.61 -7.93
N ASP A 81 -14.28 21.39 -7.42
CA ASP A 81 -13.16 20.69 -6.80
C ASP A 81 -12.10 20.35 -7.89
N PRO A 82 -10.93 21.02 -7.88
CA PRO A 82 -9.92 20.84 -8.91
C PRO A 82 -9.23 19.47 -8.82
N GLU A 83 -9.23 18.83 -7.65
CA GLU A 83 -8.59 17.54 -7.43
C GLU A 83 -9.34 16.42 -8.15
N ASN A 84 -10.68 16.45 -8.15
CA ASN A 84 -11.46 15.47 -8.91
C ASN A 84 -11.20 15.58 -10.42
N LEU A 85 -11.09 16.81 -10.94
CA LEU A 85 -10.82 17.03 -12.36
C LEU A 85 -9.40 16.60 -12.75
N ARG A 86 -8.41 16.90 -11.90
CA ARG A 86 -7.04 16.44 -12.09
C ARG A 86 -6.93 14.92 -12.00
N LEU A 87 -7.56 14.30 -11.01
CA LEU A 87 -7.54 12.84 -10.93
C LEU A 87 -8.22 12.20 -12.14
N ALA A 88 -9.32 12.80 -12.64
CA ALA A 88 -9.96 12.34 -13.87
C ALA A 88 -9.05 12.47 -15.10
N SER A 89 -8.17 13.47 -15.16
CA SER A 89 -7.21 13.57 -16.26
C SER A 89 -6.19 12.43 -16.25
N PHE A 90 -5.82 11.89 -15.08
CA PHE A 90 -4.91 10.73 -14.99
C PHE A 90 -5.56 9.44 -15.54
N TYR A 91 -6.87 9.31 -15.40
CA TYR A 91 -7.63 8.21 -16.00
C TYR A 91 -7.81 8.39 -17.52
N ALA A 92 -7.92 9.63 -17.99
CA ALA A 92 -8.10 9.94 -19.40
C ALA A 92 -6.80 9.82 -20.19
N ASP A 93 -5.69 10.26 -19.59
CA ASP A 93 -4.35 10.22 -20.16
C ASP A 93 -3.34 9.80 -19.06
N PRO A 94 -2.84 8.55 -19.10
CA PRO A 94 -1.82 8.09 -18.17
C PRO A 94 -0.52 8.92 -18.19
N GLU A 95 -0.18 9.64 -19.26
CA GLU A 95 1.00 10.52 -19.25
C GLU A 95 0.80 11.71 -18.28
N ALA A 96 -0.43 12.19 -18.08
CA ALA A 96 -0.74 13.23 -17.10
C ALA A 96 -0.44 12.80 -15.64
N TYR A 97 -0.52 11.49 -15.34
CA TYR A 97 -0.10 10.95 -14.05
C TYR A 97 1.41 11.11 -13.86
N PHE A 98 2.20 10.71 -14.85
CA PHE A 98 3.66 10.79 -14.77
C PHE A 98 4.15 12.24 -14.78
N ASP A 99 3.58 13.10 -15.63
CA ASP A 99 3.91 14.54 -15.69
C ASP A 99 3.64 15.25 -14.37
N TYR A 100 2.54 14.89 -13.70
CA TYR A 100 2.20 15.46 -12.41
C TYR A 100 3.27 15.15 -11.35
N PHE A 101 3.69 13.89 -11.22
CA PHE A 101 4.69 13.50 -10.24
C PHE A 101 6.10 14.01 -10.59
N GLU A 102 6.43 14.10 -11.88
CA GLU A 102 7.64 14.78 -12.33
C GLU A 102 7.65 16.26 -11.94
N LEU A 103 6.52 16.96 -12.09
CA LEU A 103 6.39 18.36 -11.69
C LEU A 103 6.64 18.53 -10.18
N LEU A 104 6.13 17.64 -9.32
CA LEU A 104 6.41 17.70 -7.89
C LEU A 104 7.91 17.55 -7.60
N LEU A 105 8.55 16.58 -8.26
CA LEU A 105 9.98 16.30 -8.11
C LEU A 105 10.89 17.37 -8.75
N SER A 106 10.34 18.28 -9.56
CA SER A 106 11.09 19.42 -10.12
C SER A 106 11.26 20.58 -9.14
N ARG A 107 10.53 20.56 -8.01
CA ARG A 107 10.55 21.62 -7.00
C ARG A 107 11.86 21.60 -6.19
N PRO A 108 12.47 22.76 -5.89
CA PRO A 108 13.68 22.82 -5.08
C PRO A 108 13.50 22.13 -3.72
N GLY A 109 14.47 21.30 -3.34
CA GLY A 109 14.48 20.57 -2.07
C GLY A 109 13.67 19.27 -2.05
N ILE A 110 12.81 19.01 -3.05
CA ILE A 110 12.03 17.78 -3.13
C ILE A 110 12.85 16.68 -3.81
N ARG A 111 13.00 15.55 -3.12
CA ARG A 111 13.71 14.34 -3.58
C ARG A 111 12.77 13.16 -3.80
N ALA A 112 11.63 13.14 -3.09
CA ALA A 112 10.65 12.08 -3.17
C ALA A 112 9.22 12.60 -3.41
N THR A 113 8.41 11.77 -4.04
CA THR A 113 6.96 11.92 -4.11
C THR A 113 6.32 10.53 -4.06
N THR A 114 5.00 10.41 -3.87
CA THR A 114 4.38 9.11 -3.65
C THR A 114 2.95 8.96 -4.15
N ASP A 115 2.62 7.73 -4.57
CA ASP A 115 1.25 7.23 -4.66
C ASP A 115 1.17 5.96 -3.80
N ILE A 116 0.39 6.02 -2.72
CA ILE A 116 0.23 4.92 -1.76
C ILE A 116 -1.19 4.41 -1.88
N THR A 117 -1.39 3.53 -2.85
CA THR A 117 -2.66 2.87 -3.11
C THR A 117 -2.55 1.38 -2.75
N PRO A 118 -3.10 0.92 -1.61
CA PRO A 118 -2.89 -0.45 -1.13
C PRO A 118 -3.43 -1.55 -2.03
N SER A 119 -4.25 -1.19 -3.02
CA SER A 119 -4.73 -2.10 -4.04
C SER A 119 -3.74 -2.32 -5.18
N TYR A 120 -2.64 -1.57 -5.26
CA TYR A 120 -1.62 -1.80 -6.27
C TYR A 120 -0.85 -3.12 -6.07
N ALA A 121 -0.98 -3.76 -4.91
CA ALA A 121 -0.50 -5.12 -4.62
C ALA A 121 -1.08 -6.18 -5.57
N MET A 122 -2.16 -5.84 -6.26
CA MET A 122 -2.89 -6.70 -7.20
C MET A 122 -2.59 -6.33 -8.67
N LEU A 123 -1.70 -5.37 -8.95
CA LEU A 123 -1.35 -5.01 -10.32
C LEU A 123 -0.55 -6.14 -10.98
N SER A 124 -0.73 -6.28 -12.29
CA SER A 124 0.03 -7.24 -13.08
C SER A 124 1.49 -6.80 -13.27
N VAL A 125 2.34 -7.75 -13.65
CA VAL A 125 3.74 -7.49 -14.01
C VAL A 125 3.83 -6.46 -15.14
N GLU A 126 2.94 -6.55 -16.13
CA GLU A 126 2.89 -5.62 -17.27
C GLU A 126 2.59 -4.19 -16.82
N ARG A 127 1.62 -4.01 -15.90
CA ARG A 127 1.30 -2.67 -15.38
C ARG A 127 2.44 -2.12 -14.52
N LEU A 128 3.02 -2.94 -13.64
CA LEU A 128 4.16 -2.53 -12.82
C LEU A 128 5.36 -2.13 -13.69
N ALA A 129 5.62 -2.86 -14.77
CA ALA A 129 6.65 -2.51 -15.76
C ALA A 129 6.32 -1.21 -16.48
N ALA A 130 5.06 -0.99 -16.88
CA ALA A 130 4.64 0.27 -17.49
C ALA A 130 4.84 1.48 -16.56
N ILE A 131 4.57 1.33 -15.25
CA ILE A 131 4.82 2.36 -14.24
C ILE A 131 6.34 2.63 -14.13
N ARG A 132 7.15 1.57 -13.98
CA ARG A 132 8.62 1.67 -13.96
C ARG A 132 9.14 2.42 -15.17
N ASP A 133 8.70 2.04 -16.35
CA ASP A 133 9.21 2.59 -17.61
C ASP A 133 8.71 4.02 -17.85
N GLY A 134 7.49 4.35 -17.43
CA GLY A 134 6.92 5.70 -17.52
C GLY A 134 7.70 6.74 -16.71
N PHE A 135 8.11 6.38 -15.49
CA PHE A 135 9.01 7.19 -14.67
C PHE A 135 10.47 7.12 -15.15
N GLY A 136 10.91 5.95 -15.62
CA GLY A 136 12.26 5.76 -16.16
C GLY A 136 12.56 6.68 -17.35
N ARG A 137 11.60 6.89 -18.26
CA ARG A 137 11.71 7.86 -19.37
C ARG A 137 11.92 9.30 -18.92
N ARG A 138 11.51 9.62 -17.69
CA ARG A 138 11.64 10.94 -17.06
C ARG A 138 12.89 11.04 -16.17
N GLY A 139 13.73 10.00 -16.14
CA GLY A 139 14.87 9.92 -15.23
C GLY A 139 14.48 9.90 -13.76
N ILE A 140 13.33 9.29 -13.44
CA ILE A 140 12.81 9.14 -12.07
C ILE A 140 12.89 7.66 -11.70
N ARG A 141 13.48 7.37 -10.54
CA ARG A 141 13.55 6.01 -10.01
C ARG A 141 12.23 5.65 -9.33
N VAL A 142 11.68 4.49 -9.66
CA VAL A 142 10.54 3.95 -8.91
C VAL A 142 11.06 3.12 -7.74
N ALA A 143 10.54 3.41 -6.54
CA ALA A 143 10.84 2.74 -5.29
C ALA A 143 9.56 2.07 -4.76
N PRO A 144 9.28 0.80 -5.11
CA PRO A 144 8.16 0.06 -4.57
C PRO A 144 8.37 -0.23 -3.08
N VAL A 145 7.38 0.14 -2.27
CA VAL A 145 7.33 -0.18 -0.84
C VAL A 145 6.10 -1.03 -0.59
N PHE A 146 6.30 -2.23 -0.04
CA PHE A 146 5.23 -3.16 0.28
C PHE A 146 5.21 -3.49 1.77
N LEU A 147 4.19 -3.00 2.46
CA LEU A 147 3.94 -3.29 3.86
C LEU A 147 3.13 -4.57 3.98
N MET A 148 3.51 -5.48 4.86
CA MET A 148 2.76 -6.70 5.14
C MET A 148 2.39 -6.73 6.61
N ARG A 149 1.37 -7.50 6.95
CA ARG A 149 0.94 -7.70 8.34
C ARG A 149 0.58 -9.16 8.49
N GLU A 150 0.69 -9.72 9.68
CA GLU A 150 0.27 -11.11 9.91
C GLU A 150 -1.13 -11.36 9.30
N PRO A 151 -1.27 -12.38 8.43
CA PRO A 151 -2.51 -12.65 7.69
C PRO A 151 -3.80 -12.55 8.51
N ALA A 152 -3.86 -13.24 9.66
CA ALA A 152 -5.03 -13.24 10.53
C ALA A 152 -5.36 -11.83 11.07
N GLU A 153 -4.36 -11.13 11.59
CA GLU A 153 -4.44 -9.76 12.09
C GLU A 153 -4.87 -8.75 11.00
N ARG A 154 -4.38 -8.91 9.76
CA ARG A 154 -4.78 -8.09 8.61
C ARG A 154 -6.27 -8.29 8.28
N ILE A 155 -6.71 -9.55 8.22
CA ILE A 155 -8.10 -9.93 7.91
C ILE A 155 -9.04 -9.38 9.00
N TRP A 156 -8.69 -9.58 10.27
CA TRP A 156 -9.40 -9.01 11.42
C TRP A 156 -9.56 -7.50 11.31
N SER A 157 -8.47 -6.80 11.04
CA SER A 157 -8.48 -5.34 10.90
C SER A 157 -9.38 -4.88 9.74
N ALA A 158 -9.46 -5.65 8.65
CA ALA A 158 -10.34 -5.38 7.52
C ALA A 158 -11.81 -5.63 7.89
N VAL A 159 -12.15 -6.76 8.50
CA VAL A 159 -13.50 -7.08 9.00
C VAL A 159 -14.03 -5.98 9.90
N ARG A 160 -13.24 -5.54 10.88
CA ARG A 160 -13.63 -4.46 11.80
C ARG A 160 -13.84 -3.13 11.11
N MET A 161 -12.99 -2.80 10.13
CA MET A 161 -13.16 -1.59 9.33
C MET A 161 -14.48 -1.63 8.54
N TYR A 162 -14.83 -2.77 7.94
CA TYR A 162 -16.09 -2.93 7.22
C TYR A 162 -17.29 -2.84 8.16
N LYS A 163 -17.24 -3.51 9.32
CA LYS A 163 -18.26 -3.41 10.38
C LYS A 163 -18.48 -1.97 10.83
N LYS A 164 -17.41 -1.20 11.06
CA LYS A 164 -17.51 0.24 11.41
C LYS A 164 -18.15 1.08 10.30
N ARG A 165 -17.92 0.76 9.03
CA ARG A 165 -18.44 1.53 7.88
C ARG A 165 -19.89 1.20 7.52
N ARG A 166 -20.39 0.03 7.91
CA ARG A 166 -21.72 -0.52 7.59
C ARG A 166 -22.24 -1.39 8.75
N PRO A 167 -22.42 -0.84 9.96
CA PRO A 167 -22.81 -1.63 11.14
C PRO A 167 -24.09 -2.43 10.93
N GLU A 168 -25.03 -1.89 10.14
CA GLU A 168 -26.32 -2.50 9.80
C GLU A 168 -26.22 -3.77 8.92
N ARG A 169 -25.04 -4.07 8.36
CA ARG A 169 -24.80 -5.24 7.51
C ARG A 169 -24.02 -6.37 8.21
N HIS A 170 -23.71 -6.20 9.50
CA HIS A 170 -22.80 -7.09 10.22
C HIS A 170 -23.31 -7.40 11.63
N ASP A 171 -24.18 -8.41 11.70
CA ASP A 171 -24.76 -8.99 12.92
C ASP A 171 -23.79 -9.93 13.67
N ARG A 172 -22.87 -10.57 12.95
CA ARG A 172 -21.81 -11.43 13.51
C ARG A 172 -20.78 -10.70 14.36
N THR A 173 -20.15 -11.43 15.29
CA THR A 173 -18.92 -10.99 15.95
C THR A 173 -17.77 -10.89 14.94
N PRO A 174 -16.77 -10.01 15.15
CA PRO A 174 -15.60 -9.95 14.27
C PRO A 174 -14.89 -11.30 14.10
N GLU A 175 -14.83 -12.12 15.15
CA GLU A 175 -14.20 -13.45 15.19
C GLU A 175 -14.89 -14.41 14.23
N GLU A 176 -16.21 -14.57 14.36
CA GLU A 176 -17.02 -15.38 13.45
C GLU A 176 -16.85 -14.90 12.01
N ARG A 177 -16.89 -13.58 11.80
CA ARG A 177 -16.78 -13.03 10.44
C ARG A 177 -15.40 -13.27 9.83
N VAL A 178 -14.31 -13.23 10.60
CA VAL A 178 -12.97 -13.57 10.09
C VAL A 178 -12.95 -15.02 9.58
N LEU A 179 -13.50 -15.96 10.33
CA LEU A 179 -13.57 -17.37 9.95
C LEU A 179 -14.44 -17.64 8.73
N GLU A 180 -15.47 -16.81 8.49
CA GLU A 180 -16.30 -16.90 7.29
C GLU A 180 -15.58 -16.37 6.04
N VAL A 181 -14.75 -15.32 6.18
CA VAL A 181 -14.24 -14.56 5.03
C VAL A 181 -12.77 -14.74 4.71
N TYR A 182 -11.98 -15.37 5.58
CA TYR A 182 -10.53 -15.41 5.38
C TYR A 182 -10.14 -16.02 4.04
N ALA A 183 -10.92 -16.94 3.50
CA ALA A 183 -10.72 -17.57 2.20
C ALA A 183 -11.61 -16.99 1.08
N GLU A 184 -12.41 -15.95 1.35
CA GLU A 184 -13.16 -15.28 0.28
C GLU A 184 -12.18 -14.57 -0.67
N PRO A 185 -12.43 -14.57 -2.01
CA PRO A 185 -11.49 -14.03 -3.00
C PRO A 185 -10.99 -12.62 -2.69
N TRP A 186 -11.85 -11.75 -2.15
CA TRP A 186 -11.49 -10.38 -1.82
C TRP A 186 -10.45 -10.25 -0.68
N PHE A 187 -10.48 -11.18 0.27
CA PHE A 187 -9.52 -11.24 1.37
C PHE A 187 -8.23 -11.95 0.93
N GLU A 188 -8.34 -13.05 0.17
CA GLU A 188 -7.17 -13.75 -0.38
C GLU A 188 -6.32 -12.83 -1.25
N LEU A 189 -6.95 -12.08 -2.15
CA LEU A 189 -6.29 -11.17 -3.07
C LEU A 189 -5.47 -10.07 -2.36
N ARG A 190 -5.70 -9.85 -1.06
CA ARG A 190 -4.98 -8.88 -0.20
C ARG A 190 -4.05 -9.53 0.83
N THR A 191 -3.98 -10.85 0.87
CA THR A 191 -3.25 -11.62 1.91
C THR A 191 -2.26 -12.61 1.31
N ARG A 192 -2.43 -12.97 0.04
CA ARG A 192 -1.47 -13.78 -0.73
C ARG A 192 -0.27 -12.95 -1.17
N TYR A 193 0.58 -12.60 -0.21
CA TYR A 193 1.74 -11.71 -0.42
C TYR A 193 2.79 -12.32 -1.35
N GLU A 194 2.90 -13.64 -1.41
CA GLU A 194 3.81 -14.33 -2.32
C GLU A 194 3.53 -13.99 -3.79
N LEU A 195 2.26 -13.74 -4.16
CA LEU A 195 1.88 -13.30 -5.50
C LEU A 195 2.33 -11.86 -5.77
N THR A 196 2.06 -10.96 -4.82
CA THR A 196 2.48 -9.55 -4.91
C THR A 196 4.00 -9.42 -4.95
N MET A 197 4.71 -10.15 -4.09
CA MET A 197 6.16 -10.18 -4.04
C MET A 197 6.74 -10.68 -5.35
N GLY A 198 6.24 -11.80 -5.88
CA GLY A 198 6.67 -12.32 -7.18
C GLY A 198 6.49 -11.33 -8.32
N ALA A 199 5.34 -10.63 -8.37
CA ALA A 199 5.08 -9.63 -9.40
C ALA A 199 6.03 -8.41 -9.30
N LEU A 200 6.30 -7.94 -8.08
CA LEU A 200 7.25 -6.85 -7.85
C LEU A 200 8.68 -7.25 -8.22
N GLU A 201 9.15 -8.40 -7.73
CA GLU A 201 10.52 -8.87 -7.98
C GLU A 201 10.75 -9.18 -9.46
N ALA A 202 9.73 -9.61 -10.22
CA ALA A 202 9.82 -9.79 -11.67
C ALA A 202 10.12 -8.48 -12.43
N VAL A 203 9.71 -7.32 -11.90
CA VAL A 203 9.86 -6.01 -12.55
C VAL A 203 11.05 -5.22 -12.01
N PHE A 204 11.22 -5.21 -10.69
CA PHE A 204 12.18 -4.37 -9.99
C PHE A 204 13.42 -5.14 -9.52
N GLY A 205 13.40 -6.47 -9.60
CA GLY A 205 14.42 -7.33 -9.01
C GLY A 205 14.29 -7.43 -7.49
N ARG A 206 14.97 -8.41 -6.90
CA ARG A 206 14.89 -8.71 -5.47
C ARG A 206 15.27 -7.52 -4.58
N ASP A 207 16.31 -6.78 -4.95
CA ASP A 207 16.81 -5.63 -4.19
C ASP A 207 16.17 -4.30 -4.59
N GLY A 208 15.31 -4.31 -5.61
CA GLY A 208 14.59 -3.12 -6.09
C GLY A 208 13.28 -2.87 -5.35
N VAL A 209 12.97 -3.64 -4.31
CA VAL A 209 11.72 -3.58 -3.54
C VAL A 209 12.04 -3.52 -2.05
N HIS A 210 11.35 -2.64 -1.32
CA HIS A 210 11.46 -2.56 0.13
C HIS A 210 10.23 -3.16 0.80
N TYR A 211 10.47 -4.21 1.58
CA TYR A 211 9.44 -4.96 2.31
C TYR A 211 9.49 -4.59 3.78
N VAL A 212 8.34 -4.32 4.38
CA VAL A 212 8.25 -4.00 5.81
C VAL A 212 7.11 -4.77 6.45
N LEU A 213 7.38 -5.35 7.62
CA LEU A 213 6.33 -5.94 8.45
C LEU A 213 5.72 -4.82 9.32
N TYR A 214 4.40 -4.73 9.37
CA TYR A 214 3.64 -3.75 10.15
C TYR A 214 4.08 -3.77 11.62
N GLU A 215 4.39 -4.95 12.14
CA GLU A 215 4.81 -5.20 13.51
C GLU A 215 6.14 -4.50 13.85
N ARG A 216 6.98 -4.28 12.83
CA ARG A 216 8.28 -3.62 12.92
C ARG A 216 8.31 -2.20 12.35
N LEU A 217 7.20 -1.75 11.75
CA LEU A 217 7.10 -0.49 11.01
C LEU A 217 7.48 0.75 11.83
N PHE A 218 7.25 0.70 13.14
CA PHE A 218 7.48 1.80 14.06
C PHE A 218 8.84 1.73 14.76
N GLU A 219 9.68 0.75 14.43
CA GLU A 219 11.03 0.61 14.96
C GLU A 219 11.97 1.58 14.24
N GLU A 220 12.82 2.27 14.99
CA GLU A 220 13.77 3.25 14.45
C GLU A 220 14.68 2.67 13.31
N PRO A 221 15.22 1.44 13.41
CA PRO A 221 15.98 0.84 12.31
C PRO A 221 15.17 0.70 11.01
N THR A 222 13.91 0.28 11.12
CA THR A 222 13.01 0.13 9.96
C THR A 222 12.78 1.47 9.25
N VAL A 223 12.64 2.55 10.03
CA VAL A 223 12.45 3.91 9.49
C VAL A 223 13.71 4.42 8.79
N GLN A 224 14.89 4.15 9.36
CA GLN A 224 16.17 4.50 8.75
C GLN A 224 16.40 3.74 7.44
N GLU A 225 16.09 2.45 7.40
CA GLU A 225 16.17 1.62 6.19
C GLU A 225 15.21 2.12 5.09
N LEU A 226 13.98 2.48 5.46
CA LEU A 226 13.00 3.07 4.55
C LEU A 226 13.51 4.41 3.98
N ALA A 227 14.00 5.31 4.83
CA ALA A 227 14.52 6.60 4.40
C ALA A 227 15.71 6.44 3.43
N ALA A 228 16.63 5.52 3.74
CA ALA A 228 17.75 5.18 2.87
C ALA A 228 17.29 4.59 1.52
N PHE A 229 16.29 3.70 1.53
CA PHE A 229 15.73 3.11 0.31
C PHE A 229 15.01 4.14 -0.57
N VAL A 230 14.30 5.09 0.04
CA VAL A 230 13.62 6.18 -0.66
C VAL A 230 14.63 7.23 -1.14
N GLY A 231 15.75 7.41 -0.42
CA GLY A 231 16.71 8.46 -0.71
C GLY A 231 16.22 9.80 -0.17
N ILE A 232 15.82 9.84 1.09
CA ILE A 232 15.57 11.07 1.88
C ILE A 232 16.30 10.95 3.22
N ASP A 233 16.43 12.07 3.92
CA ASP A 233 17.05 12.11 5.23
C ASP A 233 16.10 11.44 6.25
N PRO A 234 16.62 10.62 7.18
CA PRO A 234 15.80 9.93 8.15
C PRO A 234 15.15 10.95 9.11
N ALA A 235 13.86 10.74 9.37
CA ALA A 235 13.13 11.45 10.40
C ALA A 235 12.73 10.45 11.50
N PRO A 236 12.65 10.88 12.77
CA PRO A 236 12.21 10.00 13.85
C PRO A 236 10.83 9.39 13.55
N ALA A 237 10.65 8.13 13.92
CA ALA A 237 9.34 7.50 13.88
C ALA A 237 8.37 8.25 14.82
N ASP A 238 7.23 8.72 14.30
CA ASP A 238 6.12 9.13 15.16
C ASP A 238 5.47 7.86 15.73
N THR A 239 5.95 7.44 16.90
CA THR A 239 5.49 6.23 17.62
C THR A 239 4.12 6.45 18.28
N ASP A 240 3.76 7.69 18.56
CA ASP A 240 2.52 8.05 19.24
C ASP A 240 1.33 8.06 18.27
N ARG A 241 1.60 8.35 16.99
CA ARG A 241 0.63 8.39 15.91
C ARG A 241 0.43 7.02 15.25
N ARG A 242 0.07 6.01 16.04
CA ARG A 242 -0.57 4.80 15.50
C ARG A 242 -1.98 5.14 15.00
N VAL A 243 -2.08 5.71 13.80
CA VAL A 243 -3.36 6.11 13.18
C VAL A 243 -4.26 4.87 13.00
N ASN A 244 -5.34 4.79 13.78
CA ASN A 244 -6.23 3.63 13.90
C ASN A 244 -5.61 2.38 14.57
N ALA A 245 -4.65 2.53 15.49
CA ALA A 245 -4.40 1.46 16.44
C ALA A 245 -5.73 1.13 17.12
N SER A 246 -6.08 -0.15 17.05
CA SER A 246 -7.19 -0.64 17.84
C SER A 246 -6.82 -0.46 19.32
N PRO A 247 -7.77 -0.06 20.19
CA PRO A 247 -7.57 -0.11 21.63
C PRO A 247 -6.89 -1.42 22.03
N LYS A 248 -5.98 -1.41 23.02
CA LYS A 248 -5.29 -2.62 23.52
C LYS A 248 -6.27 -3.73 23.97
N THR A 249 -7.54 -3.40 24.19
CA THR A 249 -8.64 -4.33 24.47
C THR A 249 -9.18 -5.10 23.26
N ASP A 250 -8.81 -4.72 22.03
CA ASP A 250 -9.27 -5.35 20.77
C ASP A 250 -8.15 -6.16 20.06
N VAL A 251 -7.14 -6.63 20.80
CA VAL A 251 -6.14 -7.57 20.29
C VAL A 251 -6.88 -8.78 19.72
N LEU A 252 -6.49 -9.22 18.51
CA LEU A 252 -7.05 -10.42 17.92
C LEU A 252 -6.84 -11.58 18.91
N ARG A 253 -7.95 -12.15 19.39
CA ARG A 253 -7.94 -13.40 20.13
C ARG A 253 -8.76 -14.40 19.35
N LEU A 254 -8.24 -14.80 18.18
CA LEU A 254 -8.77 -16.00 17.55
C LEU A 254 -8.45 -17.20 18.45
N PRO A 255 -9.39 -18.16 18.59
CA PRO A 255 -9.07 -19.48 19.09
C PRO A 255 -7.88 -20.09 18.35
N ASP A 256 -7.07 -20.90 19.04
CA ASP A 256 -5.86 -21.50 18.44
C ASP A 256 -6.18 -22.33 17.18
N ASP A 257 -7.31 -23.03 17.14
CA ASP A 257 -7.77 -23.78 15.96
C ASP A 257 -8.11 -22.85 14.78
N ALA A 258 -8.70 -21.69 15.06
CA ALA A 258 -9.01 -20.68 14.05
C ALA A 258 -7.73 -20.04 13.50
N ALA A 259 -6.80 -19.64 14.37
CA ALA A 259 -5.51 -19.09 13.98
C ALA A 259 -4.71 -20.09 13.14
N ARG A 260 -4.62 -21.34 13.59
CA ARG A 260 -3.99 -22.45 12.86
C ARG A 260 -4.59 -22.65 11.47
N ARG A 261 -5.92 -22.69 11.35
CA ARG A 261 -6.59 -22.85 10.04
C ARG A 261 -6.26 -21.72 9.06
N ILE A 262 -6.20 -20.48 9.53
CA ILE A 262 -5.83 -19.33 8.69
C ILE A 262 -4.35 -19.41 8.31
N ALA A 263 -3.47 -19.75 9.26
CA ALA A 263 -2.05 -19.94 9.00
C ALA A 263 -1.82 -21.04 7.94
N GLU A 264 -2.48 -22.20 8.09
CA GLU A 264 -2.40 -23.32 7.14
C GLU A 264 -2.90 -22.91 5.74
N HIS A 265 -4.00 -22.15 5.66
CA HIS A 265 -4.53 -21.62 4.40
C HIS A 265 -3.54 -20.68 3.71
N TYR A 266 -2.88 -19.83 4.48
CA TYR A 266 -1.89 -18.86 3.99
C TYR A 266 -0.45 -19.35 4.09
N ARG A 267 -0.20 -20.66 4.17
CA ARG A 267 1.14 -21.25 4.33
C ARG A 267 2.16 -20.67 3.36
N ALA A 268 1.80 -20.56 2.07
CA ALA A 268 2.68 -20.00 1.04
C ALA A 268 3.06 -18.53 1.32
N THR A 269 2.15 -17.74 1.90
CA THR A 269 2.42 -16.37 2.35
C THR A 269 3.51 -16.36 3.42
N TYR A 270 3.34 -17.16 4.47
CA TYR A 270 4.30 -17.24 5.58
C TYR A 270 5.67 -17.70 5.10
N GLU A 271 5.71 -18.78 4.30
CA GLU A 271 6.96 -19.35 3.77
C GLU A 271 7.69 -18.36 2.86
N ALA A 272 6.99 -17.68 1.95
CA ALA A 272 7.59 -16.72 1.04
C ALA A 272 8.17 -15.50 1.79
N VAL A 273 7.46 -15.00 2.80
CA VAL A 273 7.91 -13.84 3.58
C VAL A 273 9.09 -14.23 4.48
N ALA A 274 9.05 -15.40 5.10
CA ALA A 274 10.18 -15.95 5.88
C ALA A 274 11.42 -16.16 5.01
N ALA A 275 11.26 -16.71 3.80
CA ALA A 275 12.35 -16.89 2.84
C ALA A 275 12.94 -15.56 2.35
N ARG A 276 12.15 -14.47 2.37
CA ARG A 276 12.60 -13.15 1.91
C ARG A 276 13.24 -12.29 3.01
N LEU A 277 12.71 -12.35 4.23
CA LEU A 277 13.08 -11.46 5.35
C LEU A 277 13.88 -12.16 6.44
N GLY A 278 14.01 -13.48 6.38
CA GLY A 278 14.63 -14.30 7.42
C GLY A 278 13.57 -14.90 8.35
N HIS A 279 13.72 -16.19 8.61
CA HIS A 279 12.77 -16.96 9.41
C HIS A 279 12.54 -16.35 10.79
N ASP A 280 13.61 -16.05 11.54
CA ASP A 280 13.51 -15.53 12.91
C ASP A 280 12.84 -14.15 12.99
N VAL A 281 13.05 -13.31 11.95
CA VAL A 281 12.40 -12.00 11.83
C VAL A 281 10.88 -12.19 11.71
N VAL A 282 10.45 -13.14 10.87
CA VAL A 282 9.03 -13.42 10.66
C VAL A 282 8.43 -14.15 11.85
N ALA A 283 9.11 -15.13 12.46
CA ALA A 283 8.62 -15.84 13.65
C ALA A 283 8.39 -14.89 14.83
N THR A 284 9.25 -13.87 14.99
CA THR A 284 9.09 -12.84 16.02
C THR A 284 7.92 -11.91 15.73
N ALA A 285 7.74 -11.52 14.46
CA ALA A 285 6.70 -10.59 14.06
C ALA A 285 5.32 -11.25 13.93
N TRP A 286 5.26 -12.47 13.40
CA TRP A 286 4.05 -13.21 13.01
C TRP A 286 3.99 -14.52 13.80
N PRO A 287 3.49 -14.49 15.06
CA PRO A 287 3.49 -15.64 15.96
C PRO A 287 2.72 -16.86 15.42
N ASP A 288 1.77 -16.68 14.49
CA ASP A 288 1.04 -17.79 13.88
C ASP A 288 1.91 -18.66 12.95
N LEU A 289 3.13 -18.24 12.62
CA LEU A 289 4.09 -19.08 11.89
C LEU A 289 4.36 -20.41 12.62
N ARG A 290 4.29 -20.41 13.96
CA ARG A 290 4.47 -21.61 14.80
C ARG A 290 3.57 -22.79 14.45
N TRP A 291 2.40 -22.50 13.84
CA TRP A 291 1.44 -23.52 13.43
C TRP A 291 1.86 -24.29 12.17
N LEU A 292 2.87 -23.78 11.45
CA LEU A 292 3.36 -24.33 10.19
C LEU A 292 4.66 -25.13 10.34
N GLU A 293 5.29 -25.03 11.51
CA GLU A 293 6.58 -25.67 11.88
C GLU A 293 6.41 -27.13 12.36
N SER A 294 5.19 -27.66 12.31
CA SER A 294 4.83 -29.02 12.72
C SER A 294 4.86 -30.04 11.58
#